data_AF-A0A9P7C9V3-F1
#
_entry.id   AF-A0A9P7C9V3-F1
#
_cell.length_a   1.000
_cell.length_b   1.000
_cell.length_c   1.000
_cell.angle_alpha   90.00
_cell.angle_beta   90.00
_cell.angle_gamma   90.00
#
_symmetry.space_group_name_H-M   'P 1'
#
loop_
_entity.id
_entity.type
_entity.pdbx_description
1 polymer ?
#
loop_
_entity_poly.entity_id
_entity_poly.type
_entity_poly.pdbx_seq_one_letter_code
_entity_poly.pdbx_strand_id
1 'polypeptide(L)'
;MSVQGGPSGASRGVMVGFGNNNTLINNGSIVASGVSVRGISGPSLGSTGTNVTNAGSIVTSGSSGHGIAVNGPGNRVTNTGSVDVSGTDAKGVYLQGGSGAENVLINSGSIRAWGASSNGIAGADGVHVNTTNANGFFSRVENLPGGSIIADHSYAYRGQNGNDTFINSGYVEGYGGAAGNTAIFMGPQGTGTLILRSGSVIRGVADAGGAASNAYLEGQGVADNVFTNFRTLTMRGEQAARSF
;
A
#
# COMPACT_ATOMS: atom_id res chain seq x y z
N MET A 1 -4.48 -12.05 19.57
CA MET A 1 -3.31 -11.64 20.38
C MET A 1 -3.33 -10.13 20.50
N SER A 2 -3.17 -9.57 21.70
CA SER A 2 -3.14 -8.11 21.94
C SER A 2 -1.81 -7.73 22.58
N VAL A 3 -1.14 -6.70 22.08
CA VAL A 3 0.10 -6.16 22.67
C VAL A 3 -0.04 -4.66 22.85
N GLN A 4 0.20 -4.18 24.08
CA GLN A 4 0.31 -2.76 24.40
C GLN A 4 1.78 -2.41 24.67
N GLY A 5 2.33 -1.44 23.94
CA GLY A 5 3.73 -1.02 24.09
C GLY A 5 3.90 0.21 24.98
N GLY A 6 4.80 0.12 25.98
CA GLY A 6 5.37 1.28 26.71
C GLY A 6 6.48 2.02 25.93
N PRO A 7 7.08 3.10 26.49
CA PRO A 7 7.91 4.05 25.73
C PRO A 7 9.20 3.41 25.17
N SER A 8 9.39 3.61 23.86
CA SER A 8 10.61 3.53 23.03
C SER A 8 11.67 2.44 23.29
N GLY A 9 11.84 1.52 22.33
CA GLY A 9 13.01 0.65 22.17
C GLY A 9 12.73 -0.58 21.30
N ALA A 10 13.32 -0.63 20.10
CA ALA A 10 13.21 -1.66 19.04
C ALA A 10 11.84 -1.80 18.32
N SER A 11 11.86 -2.20 17.05
CA SER A 11 10.68 -2.51 16.23
C SER A 11 9.79 -3.51 16.96
N ARG A 12 8.68 -3.04 17.52
CA ARG A 12 7.71 -3.89 18.21
C ARG A 12 6.67 -4.34 17.21
N GLY A 13 6.50 -5.64 17.03
CA GLY A 13 5.36 -6.21 16.33
C GLY A 13 4.63 -7.18 17.24
N VAL A 14 3.33 -7.37 17.04
CA VAL A 14 2.60 -8.47 17.70
C VAL A 14 3.08 -9.81 17.14
N MET A 15 3.29 -9.88 15.82
CA MET A 15 3.89 -11.00 15.11
C MET A 15 5.13 -10.52 14.36
N VAL A 16 6.28 -11.15 14.62
CA VAL A 16 7.58 -10.68 14.12
C VAL A 16 8.36 -11.82 13.47
N GLY A 17 8.88 -11.59 12.27
CA GLY A 17 9.87 -12.46 11.62
C GLY A 17 11.31 -11.93 11.79
N PHE A 18 12.29 -12.83 11.91
CA PHE A 18 13.71 -12.50 12.02
C PHE A 18 14.51 -13.27 10.95
N GLY A 19 15.52 -12.63 10.35
CA GLY A 19 16.28 -13.25 9.26
C GLY A 19 15.49 -13.34 7.96
N ASN A 20 15.84 -14.29 7.09
CA ASN A 20 15.25 -14.42 5.74
C ASN A 20 14.12 -15.46 5.70
N ASN A 21 13.27 -15.39 4.68
CA ASN A 21 12.29 -16.42 4.32
C ASN A 21 11.25 -16.74 5.41
N ASN A 22 10.84 -15.70 6.16
CA ASN A 22 9.83 -15.85 7.20
C ASN A 22 8.45 -16.15 6.60
N THR A 23 7.63 -16.92 7.32
CA THR A 23 6.21 -17.11 7.02
C THR A 23 5.38 -16.68 8.23
N LEU A 24 4.57 -15.64 8.06
CA LEU A 24 3.79 -15.00 9.12
C LEU A 24 2.31 -15.06 8.74
N ILE A 25 1.49 -15.76 9.53
CA ILE A 25 0.09 -16.05 9.19
C ILE A 25 -0.83 -15.59 10.32
N ASN A 26 -1.73 -14.65 10.01
CA ASN A 26 -2.82 -14.25 10.90
C ASN A 26 -4.18 -14.74 10.36
N ASN A 27 -4.80 -15.66 11.08
CA ASN A 27 -6.19 -16.11 10.85
C ASN A 27 -7.14 -15.65 11.98
N GLY A 28 -6.64 -14.90 12.95
CA GLY A 28 -7.38 -14.46 14.13
C GLY A 28 -7.45 -12.94 14.23
N SER A 29 -7.44 -12.42 15.46
CA SER A 29 -7.40 -10.98 15.71
C SER A 29 -6.05 -10.57 16.29
N ILE A 30 -5.44 -9.54 15.70
CA ILE A 30 -4.25 -8.83 16.20
C ILE A 30 -4.67 -7.42 16.57
N VAL A 31 -4.35 -6.99 17.80
CA VAL A 31 -4.58 -5.61 18.26
C VAL A 31 -3.28 -5.03 18.82
N ALA A 32 -2.87 -3.85 18.33
CA ALA A 32 -1.64 -3.18 18.73
C ALA A 32 -1.83 -1.68 18.98
N SER A 33 -1.55 -1.20 20.19
CA SER A 33 -1.90 0.19 20.58
C SER A 33 -0.76 1.05 21.12
N GLY A 34 0.50 0.62 21.00
CA GLY A 34 1.67 1.40 21.42
C GLY A 34 2.34 2.15 20.27
N VAL A 35 3.07 3.23 20.57
CA VAL A 35 3.87 3.97 19.59
C VAL A 35 4.84 3.02 18.90
N SER A 36 4.83 3.05 17.56
CA SER A 36 5.62 2.19 16.67
C SER A 36 5.37 0.69 16.84
N VAL A 37 4.33 0.28 17.56
CA VAL A 37 3.94 -1.13 17.66
C VAL A 37 3.14 -1.50 16.42
N ARG A 38 3.69 -2.43 15.65
CA ARG A 38 3.12 -2.96 14.42
C ARG A 38 2.23 -4.16 14.71
N GLY A 39 1.25 -4.42 13.85
CA GLY A 39 0.52 -5.69 13.88
C GLY A 39 1.45 -6.84 13.50
N ILE A 40 1.86 -6.86 12.24
CA ILE A 40 2.86 -7.80 11.71
C ILE A 40 4.10 -7.02 11.27
N SER A 41 5.28 -7.45 11.73
CA SER A 41 6.56 -6.88 11.30
C SER A 41 7.43 -7.95 10.64
N GLY A 42 7.77 -7.71 9.38
CA GLY A 42 8.91 -8.35 8.75
C GLY A 42 10.23 -7.84 9.34
N PRO A 43 11.34 -8.52 8.99
CA PRO A 43 12.69 -8.29 9.49
C PRO A 43 13.30 -6.94 9.02
N SER A 44 14.59 -6.72 9.29
CA SER A 44 15.32 -5.49 8.94
C SER A 44 15.54 -5.35 7.42
N LEU A 45 16.03 -4.18 6.96
CA LEU A 45 16.26 -3.88 5.54
C LEU A 45 17.22 -4.86 4.82
N GLY A 46 18.06 -5.58 5.55
CA GLY A 46 18.99 -6.57 5.00
C GLY A 46 18.38 -7.97 4.80
N SER A 47 17.15 -8.19 5.25
CA SER A 47 16.47 -9.48 5.16
C SER A 47 15.53 -9.56 3.96
N THR A 48 15.29 -10.78 3.49
CA THR A 48 14.54 -11.02 2.25
C THR A 48 13.47 -12.09 2.42
N GLY A 49 12.49 -12.11 1.50
CA GLY A 49 11.62 -13.27 1.32
C GLY A 49 10.54 -13.48 2.39
N THR A 50 10.12 -12.44 3.12
CA THR A 50 9.04 -12.60 4.11
C THR A 50 7.69 -12.74 3.43
N ASN A 51 6.99 -13.84 3.70
CA ASN A 51 5.63 -14.12 3.27
C ASN A 51 4.66 -13.84 4.42
N VAL A 52 3.78 -12.87 4.25
CA VAL A 52 2.72 -12.53 5.20
C VAL A 52 1.36 -12.90 4.61
N THR A 53 0.54 -13.62 5.36
CA THR A 53 -0.87 -13.87 5.03
C THR A 53 -1.74 -13.35 6.16
N ASN A 54 -2.63 -12.41 5.85
CA ASN A 54 -3.68 -11.95 6.75
C ASN A 54 -5.06 -12.35 6.20
N ALA A 55 -5.67 -13.36 6.83
CA ALA A 55 -7.08 -13.72 6.63
C ALA A 55 -7.96 -13.33 7.82
N GLY A 56 -7.35 -12.86 8.92
CA GLY A 56 -8.03 -12.36 10.10
C GLY A 56 -8.16 -10.83 10.12
N SER A 57 -8.22 -10.25 11.32
CA SER A 57 -8.27 -8.81 11.54
C SER A 57 -6.99 -8.30 12.21
N ILE A 58 -6.48 -7.16 11.75
CA ILE A 58 -5.38 -6.42 12.36
C ILE A 58 -5.87 -5.01 12.66
N VAL A 59 -5.83 -4.60 13.94
CA VAL A 59 -6.18 -3.24 14.37
C VAL A 59 -4.98 -2.60 15.04
N THR A 60 -4.55 -1.43 14.56
CA THR A 60 -3.46 -0.67 15.18
C THR A 60 -3.82 0.79 15.45
N SER A 61 -3.34 1.35 16.56
CA SER A 61 -3.71 2.72 16.98
C SER A 61 -2.58 3.61 17.48
N GLY A 62 -1.39 3.06 17.75
CA GLY A 62 -0.24 3.89 18.15
C GLY A 62 0.34 4.70 17.00
N SER A 63 0.91 5.87 17.29
CA SER A 63 1.65 6.67 16.30
C SER A 63 2.74 5.83 15.61
N SER A 64 2.82 5.89 14.28
CA SER A 64 3.65 5.02 13.44
C SER A 64 3.46 3.51 13.68
N GLY A 65 2.33 3.11 14.28
CA GLY A 65 1.95 1.72 14.50
C GLY A 65 1.31 1.15 13.24
N HIS A 66 2.13 0.63 12.33
CA HIS A 66 1.65 0.09 11.05
C HIS A 66 0.89 -1.23 11.23
N GLY A 67 -0.07 -1.52 10.35
CA GLY A 67 -0.78 -2.80 10.35
C GLY A 67 0.16 -3.95 9.99
N ILE A 68 0.68 -3.93 8.75
CA ILE A 68 1.70 -4.85 8.25
C ILE A 68 2.87 -4.02 7.74
N ALA A 69 4.08 -4.27 8.24
CA ALA A 69 5.28 -3.62 7.74
C ALA A 69 6.36 -4.65 7.41
N VAL A 70 6.78 -4.75 6.15
CA VAL A 70 7.86 -5.62 5.71
C VAL A 70 8.98 -4.78 5.12
N ASN A 71 10.23 -5.10 5.49
CA ASN A 71 11.41 -4.37 5.06
C ASN A 71 12.33 -5.29 4.23
N GLY A 72 13.14 -4.69 3.34
CA GLY A 72 14.03 -5.41 2.43
C GLY A 72 13.33 -5.88 1.14
N PRO A 73 14.05 -6.54 0.22
CA PRO A 73 13.51 -7.01 -1.05
C PRO A 73 12.79 -8.37 -0.97
N GLY A 74 11.96 -8.65 -1.98
CA GLY A 74 11.38 -9.99 -2.20
C GLY A 74 10.29 -10.40 -1.21
N ASN A 75 9.67 -9.47 -0.50
CA ASN A 75 8.60 -9.75 0.44
C ASN A 75 7.25 -9.87 -0.29
N ARG A 76 6.36 -10.70 0.26
CA ARG A 76 5.00 -10.88 -0.26
C ARG A 76 3.98 -10.77 0.87
N VAL A 77 2.99 -9.92 0.67
CA VAL A 77 1.86 -9.74 1.58
C VAL A 77 0.58 -10.12 0.85
N THR A 78 -0.19 -11.03 1.43
CA THR A 78 -1.54 -11.39 0.95
C THR A 78 -2.54 -10.98 2.03
N ASN A 79 -3.48 -10.11 1.69
CA ASN A 79 -4.56 -9.68 2.57
C ASN A 79 -5.92 -10.10 2.00
N THR A 80 -6.59 -11.03 2.67
CA THR A 80 -7.99 -11.41 2.43
C THR A 80 -8.90 -11.00 3.59
N GLY A 81 -8.32 -10.64 4.74
CA GLY A 81 -9.02 -10.14 5.92
C GLY A 81 -9.07 -8.61 6.01
N SER A 82 -9.05 -8.07 7.23
CA SER A 82 -9.04 -6.61 7.49
C SER A 82 -7.73 -6.13 8.09
N VAL A 83 -7.32 -4.93 7.67
CA VAL A 83 -6.22 -4.16 8.28
C VAL A 83 -6.70 -2.73 8.53
N ASP A 84 -6.85 -2.37 9.78
CA ASP A 84 -7.44 -1.12 10.22
C ASP A 84 -6.43 -0.34 11.09
N VAL A 85 -6.02 0.85 10.64
CA VAL A 85 -4.98 1.64 11.31
C VAL A 85 -5.42 3.07 11.59
N SER A 86 -5.20 3.53 12.81
CA SER A 86 -5.70 4.83 13.30
C SER A 86 -4.62 5.74 13.89
N GLY A 87 -3.39 5.25 14.04
CA GLY A 87 -2.29 6.04 14.59
C GLY A 87 -1.81 7.14 13.64
N THR A 88 -1.32 8.24 14.21
CA THR A 88 -0.64 9.31 13.45
C THR A 88 0.47 8.72 12.57
N ASP A 89 0.49 9.09 11.30
CA ASP A 89 1.42 8.59 10.28
C ASP A 89 1.49 7.05 10.15
N ALA A 90 0.51 6.32 10.67
CA ALA A 90 0.44 4.87 10.51
C ALA A 90 0.31 4.49 9.03
N LYS A 91 0.49 3.21 8.74
CA LYS A 91 0.36 2.68 7.38
C LYS A 91 -0.38 1.36 7.49
N GLY A 92 -1.42 1.16 6.68
CA GLY A 92 -2.12 -0.12 6.66
C GLY A 92 -1.15 -1.23 6.27
N VAL A 93 -0.58 -1.11 5.07
CA VAL A 93 0.56 -1.92 4.62
C VAL A 93 1.72 -1.01 4.25
N TYR A 94 2.89 -1.26 4.83
CA TYR A 94 4.14 -0.59 4.51
C TYR A 94 5.12 -1.57 3.88
N LEU A 95 5.39 -1.41 2.59
CA LEU A 95 6.41 -2.16 1.87
C LEU A 95 7.64 -1.27 1.74
N GLN A 96 8.67 -1.55 2.54
CA GLN A 96 9.94 -0.82 2.47
C GLN A 96 11.04 -1.72 1.93
N GLY A 97 11.96 -1.25 1.09
CA GLY A 97 13.09 -2.12 0.72
C GLY A 97 14.10 -1.58 -0.26
N GLY A 98 15.03 -2.49 -0.62
CA GLY A 98 16.21 -2.26 -1.47
C GLY A 98 16.23 -3.14 -2.73
N SER A 99 17.29 -3.06 -3.53
CA SER A 99 17.34 -3.67 -4.86
C SER A 99 17.35 -5.20 -4.87
N GLY A 100 16.89 -5.79 -5.99
CA GLY A 100 17.15 -7.19 -6.33
C GLY A 100 15.95 -8.14 -6.37
N ALA A 101 14.82 -7.79 -5.75
CA ALA A 101 13.56 -8.54 -5.91
C ALA A 101 12.32 -7.69 -5.56
N GLU A 102 11.22 -7.95 -6.27
CA GLU A 102 9.94 -7.26 -6.10
C GLU A 102 9.36 -7.44 -4.69
N ASN A 103 8.90 -6.36 -4.06
CA ASN A 103 7.95 -6.46 -2.96
C ASN A 103 6.52 -6.47 -3.50
N VAL A 104 5.72 -7.45 -3.10
CA VAL A 104 4.37 -7.66 -3.62
C VAL A 104 3.32 -7.55 -2.52
N LEU A 105 2.26 -6.77 -2.77
CA LEU A 105 1.01 -6.85 -2.01
C LEU A 105 -0.10 -7.31 -2.93
N ILE A 106 -0.85 -8.34 -2.52
CA ILE A 106 -2.13 -8.71 -3.11
C ILE A 106 -3.22 -8.50 -2.06
N ASN A 107 -4.20 -7.66 -2.39
CA ASN A 107 -5.33 -7.36 -1.54
C ASN A 107 -6.63 -7.79 -2.21
N SER A 108 -7.41 -8.63 -1.53
CA SER A 108 -8.82 -8.88 -1.83
C SER A 108 -9.72 -8.66 -0.61
N GLY A 109 -9.16 -8.26 0.53
CA GLY A 109 -9.86 -7.83 1.73
C GLY A 109 -9.89 -6.30 1.86
N SER A 110 -9.97 -5.81 3.10
CA SER A 110 -9.99 -4.38 3.41
C SER A 110 -8.68 -3.90 4.05
N ILE A 111 -8.23 -2.72 3.60
CA ILE A 111 -7.16 -1.95 4.22
C ILE A 111 -7.71 -0.54 4.43
N ARG A 112 -7.84 -0.08 5.68
CA ARG A 112 -8.32 1.25 6.02
C ARG A 112 -7.34 1.98 6.94
N ALA A 113 -7.08 3.24 6.62
CA ALA A 113 -6.25 4.14 7.40
C ALA A 113 -6.99 5.46 7.68
N TRP A 114 -7.00 5.91 8.93
CA TRP A 114 -7.69 7.18 9.28
C TRP A 114 -6.98 8.02 10.34
N GLY A 115 -5.74 7.67 10.66
CA GLY A 115 -4.90 8.49 11.54
C GLY A 115 -4.48 9.82 10.92
N ALA A 116 -4.24 10.81 11.79
CA ALA A 116 -3.83 12.15 11.41
C ALA A 116 -2.43 12.20 10.78
N SER A 117 -2.12 13.34 10.17
CA SER A 117 -0.77 13.69 9.71
C SER A 117 0.00 14.46 10.77
N SER A 118 1.27 14.11 10.99
CA SER A 118 2.17 14.90 11.85
C SER A 118 2.68 16.19 11.20
N ASN A 119 2.66 16.28 9.87
CA ASN A 119 3.20 17.40 9.10
C ASN A 119 2.17 18.12 8.22
N GLY A 120 0.91 17.69 8.26
CA GLY A 120 -0.19 18.26 7.46
C GLY A 120 -0.15 17.89 5.97
N ILE A 121 0.78 17.05 5.52
CA ILE A 121 0.98 16.71 4.10
C ILE A 121 0.59 15.25 3.81
N ALA A 122 0.97 14.32 4.67
CA ALA A 122 0.64 12.90 4.54
C ALA A 122 0.33 12.31 5.93
N GLY A 123 -0.85 11.74 6.08
CA GLY A 123 -1.32 11.12 7.32
C GLY A 123 -1.10 9.62 7.34
N ALA A 124 -2.10 8.92 7.87
CA ALA A 124 -2.12 7.48 7.78
C ALA A 124 -2.45 7.04 6.35
N ASP A 125 -1.52 6.38 5.67
CA ASP A 125 -1.74 5.88 4.30
C ASP A 125 -2.33 4.46 4.35
N GLY A 126 -3.18 4.13 3.38
CA GLY A 126 -3.68 2.75 3.22
C GLY A 126 -2.53 1.80 2.91
N VAL A 127 -1.86 2.05 1.78
CA VAL A 127 -0.66 1.36 1.34
C VAL A 127 0.42 2.38 1.02
N HIS A 128 1.60 2.19 1.59
CA HIS A 128 2.78 2.98 1.26
C HIS A 128 3.90 2.07 0.83
N VAL A 129 4.41 2.32 -0.36
CA VAL A 129 5.60 1.68 -0.90
C VAL A 129 6.74 2.69 -0.90
N ASN A 130 7.81 2.34 -0.21
CA ASN A 130 8.97 3.19 -0.07
C ASN A 130 10.23 2.40 -0.39
N THR A 131 11.14 3.04 -1.09
CA THR A 131 12.40 2.43 -1.49
C THR A 131 13.54 3.24 -0.92
N THR A 132 14.63 2.56 -0.57
CA THR A 132 15.85 3.22 -0.13
C THR A 132 16.76 3.60 -1.31
N ASN A 133 16.42 3.22 -2.55
CA ASN A 133 17.17 3.52 -3.76
C ASN A 133 16.23 3.45 -4.99
N ALA A 134 16.17 4.54 -5.76
CA ALA A 134 15.38 4.62 -7.00
C ALA A 134 15.88 3.71 -8.13
N ASN A 135 17.15 3.27 -8.07
CA ASN A 135 17.75 2.39 -9.05
C ASN A 135 17.77 0.95 -8.52
N GLY A 136 16.73 0.17 -8.88
CA GLY A 136 16.73 -1.30 -8.75
C GLY A 136 15.73 -1.89 -7.76
N PHE A 137 15.01 -1.07 -6.99
CA PHE A 137 13.81 -1.52 -6.27
C PHE A 137 12.57 -1.28 -7.11
N PHE A 138 11.66 -2.26 -7.08
CA PHE A 138 10.31 -2.12 -7.60
C PHE A 138 9.34 -2.84 -6.67
N SER A 139 8.12 -2.33 -6.59
CA SER A 139 7.02 -2.99 -5.92
C SER A 139 5.86 -3.19 -6.86
N ARG A 140 5.03 -4.18 -6.54
CA ARG A 140 3.73 -4.37 -7.18
C ARG A 140 2.66 -4.50 -6.12
N VAL A 141 1.67 -3.63 -6.22
CA VAL A 141 0.47 -3.69 -5.40
C VAL A 141 -0.69 -4.03 -6.33
N GLU A 142 -1.44 -5.08 -6.00
CA GLU A 142 -2.61 -5.51 -6.75
C GLU A 142 -3.82 -5.53 -5.83
N ASN A 143 -4.75 -4.60 -6.06
CA ASN A 143 -6.05 -4.57 -5.40
C ASN A 143 -7.07 -5.29 -6.30
N LEU A 144 -7.37 -6.53 -5.95
CA LEU A 144 -8.24 -7.43 -6.70
C LEU A 144 -9.73 -7.04 -6.57
N PRO A 145 -10.63 -7.63 -7.39
CA PRO A 145 -12.07 -7.46 -7.21
C PRO A 145 -12.50 -7.83 -5.77
N GLY A 146 -13.36 -7.00 -5.19
CA GLY A 146 -13.78 -7.10 -3.79
C GLY A 146 -12.81 -6.47 -2.79
N GLY A 147 -11.56 -6.19 -3.19
CA GLY A 147 -10.58 -5.50 -2.37
C GLY A 147 -10.87 -4.00 -2.24
N SER A 148 -10.67 -3.46 -1.03
CA SER A 148 -10.78 -2.02 -0.74
C SER A 148 -9.53 -1.47 -0.08
N ILE A 149 -9.01 -0.34 -0.58
CA ILE A 149 -7.93 0.42 0.07
C ILE A 149 -8.43 1.84 0.31
N ILE A 150 -8.57 2.24 1.57
CA ILE A 150 -9.18 3.51 1.96
C ILE A 150 -8.24 4.28 2.90
N ALA A 151 -8.06 5.57 2.65
CA ALA A 151 -7.36 6.49 3.56
C ALA A 151 -8.16 7.78 3.76
N ASP A 152 -8.72 7.98 4.95
CA ASP A 152 -9.67 9.07 5.23
C ASP A 152 -9.02 10.47 5.17
N HIS A 153 -7.73 10.57 5.45
CA HIS A 153 -6.98 11.85 5.51
C HIS A 153 -5.60 11.76 4.85
N SER A 154 -5.41 10.81 3.92
CA SER A 154 -4.14 10.62 3.22
C SER A 154 -4.36 9.86 1.92
N TYR A 155 -3.27 9.41 1.31
CA TYR A 155 -3.31 8.60 0.11
C TYR A 155 -3.72 7.16 0.44
N ALA A 156 -4.66 6.61 -0.34
CA ALA A 156 -4.96 5.19 -0.33
C ALA A 156 -3.73 4.38 -0.76
N TYR A 157 -3.08 4.84 -1.82
CA TYR A 157 -1.80 4.31 -2.30
C TYR A 157 -0.79 5.44 -2.45
N ARG A 158 0.39 5.27 -1.86
CA ARG A 158 1.52 6.17 -2.02
C ARG A 158 2.79 5.42 -2.43
N GLY A 159 3.36 5.79 -3.56
CA GLY A 159 4.75 5.56 -3.91
C GLY A 159 5.64 6.72 -3.43
N GLN A 160 6.94 6.47 -3.31
CA GLN A 160 7.90 7.50 -2.86
C GLN A 160 9.15 7.56 -3.74
N ASN A 161 9.88 6.45 -3.86
CA ASN A 161 11.23 6.47 -4.41
C ASN A 161 11.45 5.36 -5.45
N GLY A 162 10.41 4.71 -5.96
CA GLY A 162 10.52 3.41 -6.62
C GLY A 162 10.12 3.34 -8.08
N ASN A 163 10.38 2.16 -8.67
CA ASN A 163 9.75 1.72 -9.91
C ASN A 163 8.48 0.94 -9.55
N ASP A 164 7.41 1.64 -9.18
CA ASP A 164 6.26 0.99 -8.54
C ASP A 164 5.09 0.76 -9.51
N THR A 165 4.51 -0.43 -9.45
CA THR A 165 3.29 -0.79 -10.20
C THR A 165 2.12 -0.92 -9.26
N PHE A 166 1.07 -0.14 -9.49
CA PHE A 166 -0.22 -0.31 -8.82
C PHE A 166 -1.27 -0.77 -9.81
N ILE A 167 -1.87 -1.93 -9.54
CA ILE A 167 -2.94 -2.54 -10.33
C ILE A 167 -4.19 -2.49 -9.49
N ASN A 168 -5.25 -1.89 -10.02
CA ASN A 168 -6.56 -1.87 -9.38
C ASN A 168 -7.57 -2.68 -10.20
N SER A 169 -8.46 -3.36 -9.49
CA SER A 169 -9.68 -4.01 -9.98
C SER A 169 -10.80 -3.94 -8.93
N GLY A 170 -10.57 -3.19 -7.85
CA GLY A 170 -11.48 -3.01 -6.72
C GLY A 170 -11.66 -1.52 -6.39
N TYR A 171 -11.91 -1.23 -5.13
CA TYR A 171 -12.21 0.12 -4.65
C TYR A 171 -10.98 0.78 -4.00
N VAL A 172 -10.70 2.01 -4.40
CA VAL A 172 -9.61 2.83 -3.84
C VAL A 172 -10.16 4.21 -3.50
N GLU A 173 -9.96 4.70 -2.28
CA GLU A 173 -10.43 6.01 -1.86
C GLU A 173 -9.41 6.71 -0.98
N GLY A 174 -9.05 7.93 -1.34
CA GLY A 174 -8.13 8.70 -0.52
C GLY A 174 -8.23 10.19 -0.75
N TYR A 175 -7.75 10.91 0.26
CA TYR A 175 -7.87 12.36 0.42
C TYR A 175 -6.51 12.98 0.80
N GLY A 176 -5.44 12.47 0.18
CA GLY A 176 -4.08 12.95 0.38
C GLY A 176 -3.73 14.18 -0.45
N GLY A 177 -2.51 14.66 -0.28
CA GLY A 177 -1.97 15.80 -1.01
C GLY A 177 -2.41 17.15 -0.44
N ALA A 178 -1.78 18.21 -0.92
CA ALA A 178 -2.03 19.57 -0.42
C ALA A 178 -3.50 20.03 -0.61
N ALA A 179 -4.19 19.48 -1.61
CA ALA A 179 -5.60 19.76 -1.88
C ALA A 179 -6.57 18.81 -1.13
N GLY A 180 -6.06 17.79 -0.42
CA GLY A 180 -6.89 16.85 0.34
C GLY A 180 -7.83 16.00 -0.52
N ASN A 181 -7.46 15.70 -1.75
CA ASN A 181 -8.33 15.01 -2.72
C ASN A 181 -7.64 13.91 -3.53
N THR A 182 -6.39 13.56 -3.20
CA THR A 182 -5.61 12.57 -3.95
C THR A 182 -5.72 11.19 -3.32
N ALA A 183 -6.22 10.22 -4.09
CA ALA A 183 -6.30 8.83 -3.67
C ALA A 183 -5.00 8.06 -3.93
N ILE A 184 -4.40 8.29 -5.10
CA ILE A 184 -3.23 7.57 -5.57
C ILE A 184 -2.14 8.58 -5.87
N PHE A 185 -0.97 8.43 -5.25
CA PHE A 185 0.21 9.20 -5.56
C PHE A 185 1.35 8.26 -5.95
N MET A 186 1.84 8.32 -7.19
CA MET A 186 2.88 7.40 -7.67
C MET A 186 4.28 7.75 -7.15
N GLY A 187 4.47 8.99 -6.67
CA GLY A 187 5.68 9.42 -5.97
C GLY A 187 6.40 10.60 -6.62
N PRO A 188 7.34 11.25 -5.90
CA PRO A 188 8.16 12.33 -6.45
C PRO A 188 9.29 11.86 -7.38
N GLN A 189 9.67 10.58 -7.34
CA GLN A 189 10.86 10.05 -8.03
C GLN A 189 10.62 8.66 -8.61
N GLY A 190 11.52 8.21 -9.48
CA GLY A 190 11.46 6.88 -10.10
C GLY A 190 10.50 6.82 -11.29
N THR A 191 10.06 5.62 -11.64
CA THR A 191 9.02 5.38 -12.65
C THR A 191 7.80 4.77 -11.98
N GLY A 192 6.60 5.06 -12.47
CA GLY A 192 5.38 4.45 -11.93
C GLY A 192 4.54 3.85 -13.03
N THR A 193 3.80 2.79 -12.71
CA THR A 193 2.79 2.25 -13.60
C THR A 193 1.48 2.11 -12.83
N LEU A 194 0.46 2.86 -13.23
CA LEU A 194 -0.90 2.65 -12.75
C LEU A 194 -1.65 1.84 -13.80
N ILE A 195 -2.24 0.72 -13.42
CA ILE A 195 -3.08 -0.12 -14.28
C ILE A 195 -4.46 -0.20 -13.67
N LEU A 196 -5.47 0.27 -14.40
CA LEU A 196 -6.87 0.11 -14.03
C LEU A 196 -7.47 -1.00 -14.88
N ARG A 197 -7.86 -2.10 -14.24
CA ARG A 197 -8.59 -3.19 -14.90
C ARG A 197 -10.10 -3.05 -14.69
N SER A 198 -10.88 -3.87 -15.39
CA SER A 198 -12.34 -4.00 -15.19
C SER A 198 -12.70 -4.06 -13.70
N GLY A 199 -13.66 -3.24 -13.27
CA GLY A 199 -14.09 -3.14 -11.86
C GLY A 199 -13.32 -2.11 -11.02
N SER A 200 -12.27 -1.49 -11.56
CA SER A 200 -11.57 -0.39 -10.89
C SER A 200 -12.49 0.77 -10.56
N VAL A 201 -12.51 1.17 -9.29
CA VAL A 201 -13.10 2.43 -8.82
C VAL A 201 -12.05 3.21 -8.05
N ILE A 202 -11.87 4.48 -8.38
CA ILE A 202 -11.04 5.40 -7.60
C ILE A 202 -11.90 6.60 -7.16
N ARG A 203 -11.93 6.88 -5.86
CA ARG A 203 -12.51 8.08 -5.28
C ARG A 203 -11.39 9.01 -4.83
N GLY A 204 -11.10 9.98 -5.70
CA GLY A 204 -10.01 10.94 -5.55
C GLY A 204 -9.16 11.03 -6.82
N VAL A 205 -8.21 11.95 -6.82
CA VAL A 205 -7.25 12.15 -7.91
C VAL A 205 -6.25 10.99 -7.95
N ALA A 206 -5.90 10.53 -9.15
CA ALA A 206 -4.71 9.74 -9.40
C ALA A 206 -3.60 10.67 -9.91
N ASP A 207 -2.53 10.80 -9.15
CA ASP A 207 -1.44 11.71 -9.41
C ASP A 207 -0.12 10.96 -9.57
N ALA A 208 0.57 11.16 -10.69
CA ALA A 208 1.90 10.61 -10.90
C ALA A 208 2.98 11.31 -10.05
N GLY A 209 2.70 12.52 -9.56
CA GLY A 209 3.70 13.34 -8.87
C GLY A 209 4.86 13.73 -9.78
N GLY A 210 6.08 13.62 -9.26
CA GLY A 210 7.31 13.87 -10.03
C GLY A 210 7.85 12.61 -10.73
N ALA A 211 7.28 11.44 -10.43
CA ALA A 211 7.69 10.19 -11.03
C ALA A 211 7.37 10.15 -12.53
N ALA A 212 8.21 9.43 -13.25
CA ALA A 212 8.11 9.19 -14.69
C ALA A 212 6.97 8.20 -15.04
N SER A 213 5.75 8.44 -14.55
CA SER A 213 4.72 7.41 -14.53
C SER A 213 3.83 7.37 -15.78
N ASN A 214 3.34 6.18 -16.11
CA ASN A 214 2.31 5.96 -17.12
C ASN A 214 1.06 5.35 -16.48
N ALA A 215 -0.10 5.68 -17.04
CA ALA A 215 -1.37 5.09 -16.67
C ALA A 215 -1.93 4.25 -17.84
N TYR A 216 -2.41 3.05 -17.52
CA TYR A 216 -3.02 2.12 -18.45
C TYR A 216 -4.44 1.79 -18.02
N LEU A 217 -5.37 1.85 -18.97
CA LEU A 217 -6.73 1.37 -18.78
C LEU A 217 -6.85 0.06 -19.54
N GLU A 218 -6.96 -1.04 -18.80
CA GLU A 218 -7.03 -2.40 -19.30
C GLU A 218 -8.44 -2.99 -19.08
N GLY A 219 -8.94 -3.78 -20.03
CA GLY A 219 -10.26 -4.40 -19.91
C GLY A 219 -11.42 -3.49 -20.34
N GLN A 220 -12.57 -3.61 -19.68
CA GLN A 220 -13.84 -2.97 -20.05
C GLN A 220 -14.29 -2.00 -18.94
N GLY A 221 -14.87 -0.85 -19.32
CA GLY A 221 -15.44 0.12 -18.38
C GLY A 221 -15.06 1.57 -18.68
N VAL A 222 -15.36 2.46 -17.73
CA VAL A 222 -15.03 3.89 -17.77
C VAL A 222 -14.09 4.22 -16.62
N ALA A 223 -13.05 5.00 -16.88
CA ALA A 223 -12.22 5.61 -15.85
C ALA A 223 -12.73 7.03 -15.57
N ASP A 224 -13.55 7.19 -14.54
CA ASP A 224 -14.19 8.47 -14.16
C ASP A 224 -13.38 9.23 -13.09
N ASN A 225 -12.05 9.15 -13.17
CA ASN A 225 -11.15 9.72 -12.18
C ASN A 225 -10.32 10.84 -12.84
N VAL A 226 -9.91 11.83 -12.04
CA VAL A 226 -8.96 12.84 -12.51
C VAL A 226 -7.55 12.24 -12.49
N PHE A 227 -6.86 12.29 -13.63
CA PHE A 227 -5.45 11.88 -13.76
C PHE A 227 -4.57 13.13 -13.92
N THR A 228 -3.53 13.25 -13.11
CA THR A 228 -2.57 14.38 -13.18
C THR A 228 -1.13 13.89 -13.26
N ASN A 229 -0.28 14.68 -13.93
CA ASN A 229 1.17 14.49 -14.04
C ASN A 229 1.66 13.18 -14.68
N PHE A 230 0.77 12.31 -15.13
CA PHE A 230 1.16 11.13 -15.91
C PHE A 230 1.77 11.52 -17.25
N ARG A 231 2.85 10.85 -17.64
CA ARG A 231 3.47 11.03 -18.97
C ARG A 231 2.56 10.60 -20.09
N THR A 232 1.90 9.46 -19.89
CA THR A 232 0.92 8.93 -20.83
C THR A 232 -0.27 8.36 -20.08
N LEU A 233 -1.44 8.52 -20.67
CA LEU A 233 -2.65 7.77 -20.34
C LEU A 233 -3.01 6.97 -21.60
N THR A 234 -2.96 5.64 -21.51
CA THR A 234 -3.17 4.76 -22.67
C THR A 234 -4.24 3.72 -22.37
N MET A 235 -5.25 3.63 -23.23
CA MET A 235 -6.19 2.50 -23.21
C MET A 235 -5.58 1.31 -23.95
N ARG A 236 -5.60 0.13 -23.34
CA ARG A 236 -5.12 -1.14 -23.92
C ARG A 236 -6.18 -2.22 -23.68
N GLY A 237 -6.99 -2.51 -24.69
CA GLY A 237 -8.07 -3.50 -24.60
C GLY A 237 -7.76 -4.80 -25.34
N GLU A 238 -8.37 -5.91 -24.91
CA GLU A 238 -8.70 -7.01 -25.81
C GLU A 238 -10.03 -6.65 -26.50
N GLN A 239 -9.96 -6.37 -27.81
CA GLN A 239 -11.01 -6.02 -28.79
C GLN A 239 -12.40 -5.56 -28.29
N ALA A 240 -12.84 -4.41 -28.81
CA ALA A 240 -14.28 -4.14 -28.96
C ALA A 240 -14.88 -5.20 -29.90
N ALA A 241 -15.64 -6.15 -29.37
CA ALA A 241 -16.48 -7.02 -30.18
C ALA A 241 -17.52 -6.14 -30.90
N ARG A 242 -17.26 -5.82 -32.18
CA ARG A 242 -18.29 -5.29 -33.08
C ARG A 242 -19.27 -6.43 -33.34
N SER A 243 -20.45 -6.37 -32.74
CA SER A 243 -21.63 -7.03 -33.33
C SER A 243 -22.05 -6.17 -34.53
N PHE A 244 -22.05 -6.78 -35.71
CA PHE A 244 -22.68 -6.23 -36.92
C PHE A 244 -24.20 -6.36 -36.82
#